data_AF-A0A7R9W318-F1
#
_entry.id   AF-A0A7R9W318-F1
#
_cell.length_a   1.000
_cell.length_b   1.000
_cell.length_c   1.000
_cell.angle_alpha   90.00
_cell.angle_beta   90.00
_cell.angle_gamma   90.00
#
_symmetry.space_group_name_H-M   'P 1'
#
loop_
_entity.id
_entity.type
_entity.pdbx_description
1 polymer ?
#
loop_
_entity_poly.entity_id
_entity_poly.type
_entity_poly.pdbx_seq_one_letter_code
_entity_poly.pdbx_strand_id
1 'polypeptide(L)'
;MGRSTLACMATLCAAATANVTASAAAPPPVTTRGFVGGAFVVGRSRRTSTLGQPWTTTDGMARSERWEAAARRRSRPRSSISFSESLTTLFSSSSEDDSGDENTITIALTSEEGGNDALRAAIADHPVVSMMGVKLDLREMPCVVAASATRGEEEGDGDEENDGDGSGAEDTYVVFSDEQKSAIEDVDMACFATASALSAWLVNVDAFKGYENMEDEEKRKLGPEGNGNVVAACADKDLAKTCLETGRWEANNIYYPAKDSESLTWADSAAMAIGDVMERKFWGGGW
;
A
#
# COMPACT_ATOMS: atom_id res chain seq x y z
N MET A 1 -13.74 -59.43 -23.73
CA MET A 1 -13.42 -59.61 -22.29
C MET A 1 -12.63 -58.38 -21.88
N GLY A 2 -13.20 -57.30 -21.32
CA GLY A 2 -14.21 -57.25 -20.29
C GLY A 2 -13.51 -56.87 -18.98
N ARG A 3 -13.42 -55.56 -18.68
CA ARG A 3 -13.62 -54.97 -17.34
C ARG A 3 -13.20 -53.50 -17.32
N SER A 4 -14.21 -52.68 -17.10
CA SER A 4 -14.19 -51.30 -16.66
C SER A 4 -13.54 -51.17 -15.28
N THR A 5 -12.78 -50.09 -15.07
CA THR A 5 -12.50 -49.52 -13.74
C THR A 5 -12.42 -48.01 -13.89
N LEU A 6 -13.59 -47.38 -13.81
CA LEU A 6 -13.75 -45.98 -13.38
C LEU A 6 -13.60 -45.98 -11.86
N ALA A 7 -12.56 -45.34 -11.35
CA ALA A 7 -12.40 -45.07 -9.93
C ALA A 7 -12.61 -43.57 -9.69
N CYS A 8 -13.73 -43.26 -9.05
CA CYS A 8 -14.02 -41.98 -8.42
C CYS A 8 -12.95 -41.66 -7.37
N MET A 9 -12.33 -40.49 -7.47
CA MET A 9 -11.77 -39.80 -6.31
C MET A 9 -12.54 -38.50 -6.13
N ALA A 10 -13.62 -38.59 -5.35
CA ALA A 10 -14.24 -37.46 -4.68
C ALA A 10 -13.63 -37.44 -3.27
N THR A 11 -12.71 -36.52 -3.02
CA THR A 11 -12.19 -36.27 -1.67
C THR A 11 -12.74 -34.95 -1.19
N LEU A 12 -13.42 -35.04 -0.05
CA LEU A 12 -14.21 -34.04 0.63
C LEU A 12 -13.45 -32.72 0.90
N CYS A 13 -14.04 -31.60 0.48
CA CYS A 13 -13.90 -30.32 1.17
C CYS A 13 -14.69 -30.37 2.49
N ALA A 14 -14.00 -30.37 3.62
CA ALA A 14 -14.59 -30.07 4.92
C ALA A 14 -14.33 -28.59 5.24
N ALA A 15 -15.36 -27.76 5.07
CA ALA A 15 -15.37 -26.38 5.51
C ALA A 15 -15.47 -26.32 7.04
N ALA A 16 -14.47 -25.73 7.69
CA ALA A 16 -14.52 -25.36 9.10
C ALA A 16 -15.06 -23.92 9.21
N THR A 17 -16.36 -23.78 9.44
CA THR A 17 -16.98 -22.52 9.85
C THR A 17 -16.77 -22.32 11.35
N ALA A 18 -15.72 -21.58 11.73
CA ALA A 18 -15.55 -21.10 13.10
C ALA A 18 -16.43 -19.86 13.32
N ASN A 19 -17.51 -20.06 14.08
CA ASN A 19 -18.44 -19.04 14.50
C ASN A 19 -17.83 -18.27 15.68
N VAL A 20 -17.33 -17.06 15.46
CA VAL A 20 -16.87 -16.16 16.54
C VAL A 20 -18.03 -15.26 16.95
N THR A 21 -18.79 -15.69 17.95
CA THR A 21 -19.69 -14.83 18.71
C THR A 21 -18.88 -14.03 19.72
N ALA A 22 -18.47 -12.83 19.34
CA ALA A 22 -17.86 -11.87 20.27
C ALA A 22 -18.93 -11.29 21.20
N SER A 23 -18.77 -11.58 22.49
CA SER A 23 -19.58 -11.07 23.59
C SER A 23 -19.25 -9.60 23.85
N ALA A 24 -20.25 -8.72 23.69
CA ALA A 24 -20.15 -7.30 24.00
C ALA A 24 -19.99 -7.08 25.52
N ALA A 25 -18.76 -6.85 25.97
CA ALA A 25 -18.48 -6.31 27.29
C ALA A 25 -18.58 -4.78 27.26
N ALA A 26 -19.46 -4.22 28.10
CA ALA A 26 -19.69 -2.78 28.21
C ALA A 26 -18.45 -2.04 28.76
N PRO A 27 -18.14 -0.82 28.28
CA PRO A 27 -17.04 -0.02 28.80
C PRO A 27 -17.39 0.62 30.17
N PRO A 28 -16.42 0.74 31.09
CA PRO A 28 -16.61 1.43 32.37
C PRO A 28 -16.68 2.97 32.17
N PRO A 29 -17.35 3.69 33.11
CA PRO A 29 -17.57 5.12 32.98
C PRO A 29 -16.30 5.95 33.19
N VAL A 30 -16.06 6.88 32.26
CA VAL A 30 -15.00 7.89 32.32
C VAL A 30 -15.31 8.88 33.44
N THR A 31 -14.39 9.01 34.40
CA THR A 31 -14.48 10.01 35.47
C THR A 31 -13.78 11.29 35.03
N THR A 32 -14.55 12.31 34.66
CA THR A 32 -14.06 13.64 34.29
C THR A 32 -13.59 14.39 35.54
N ARG A 33 -12.27 14.53 35.74
CA ARG A 33 -11.71 15.45 36.74
C ARG A 33 -11.41 16.80 36.08
N GLY A 34 -12.14 17.83 36.52
CA GLY A 34 -11.96 19.21 36.10
C GLY A 34 -10.63 19.79 36.58
N PHE A 35 -9.93 20.46 35.68
CA PHE A 35 -8.77 21.28 36.00
C PHE A 35 -9.17 22.76 36.02
N VAL A 36 -8.98 23.38 37.19
CA VAL A 36 -9.26 24.79 37.48
C VAL A 36 -8.06 25.63 37.07
N GLY A 37 -8.34 26.80 36.49
CA GLY A 37 -7.38 27.61 35.74
C GLY A 37 -6.26 28.31 36.51
N GLY A 38 -5.35 28.90 35.73
CA GLY A 38 -4.34 29.86 36.15
C GLY A 38 -4.26 30.99 35.13
N ALA A 39 -4.66 32.19 35.53
CA ALA A 39 -4.51 33.42 34.77
C ALA A 39 -3.04 33.85 34.77
N PHE A 40 -2.49 34.19 33.60
CA PHE A 40 -1.16 34.81 33.50
C PHE A 40 -1.24 36.22 32.93
N VAL A 41 -0.47 37.09 33.58
CA VAL A 41 -0.53 38.55 33.53
C VAL A 41 0.14 39.13 32.28
N VAL A 42 -0.51 40.16 31.73
CA VAL A 42 -0.04 41.00 30.61
C VAL A 42 1.15 41.86 31.06
N GLY A 43 2.32 41.65 30.44
CA GLY A 43 3.49 42.52 30.53
C GLY A 43 3.84 43.10 29.17
N ARG A 44 3.49 44.38 28.94
CA ARG A 44 3.98 45.18 27.81
C ARG A 44 5.45 45.56 28.04
N SER A 45 6.32 45.31 27.07
CA SER A 45 7.57 46.07 26.92
C SER A 45 7.85 46.38 25.45
N ARG A 46 8.22 47.65 25.20
CA ARG A 46 8.50 48.26 23.90
C ARG A 46 10.00 48.15 23.56
N ARG A 47 10.29 48.35 22.26
CA ARG A 47 11.58 48.62 21.56
C ARG A 47 12.17 47.36 20.91
N THR A 48 12.72 47.37 19.70
CA THR A 48 13.22 48.44 18.83
C THR A 48 13.35 47.89 17.41
N SER A 49 13.13 48.75 16.43
CA SER A 49 13.37 48.58 15.01
C SER A 49 14.82 48.14 14.69
N THR A 50 14.97 47.07 13.90
CA THR A 50 16.09 46.86 12.98
C THR A 50 15.57 46.09 11.76
N LEU A 51 15.82 46.64 10.57
CA LEU A 51 15.54 45.99 9.29
C LEU A 51 16.41 44.74 9.16
N GLY A 52 15.77 43.59 8.95
CA GLY A 52 16.38 42.35 8.50
C GLY A 52 15.29 41.50 7.86
N GLN A 53 15.40 41.25 6.56
CA GLN A 53 14.38 40.56 5.77
C GLN A 53 14.20 39.10 6.25
N PRO A 54 12.96 38.66 6.52
CA PRO A 54 12.66 37.25 6.75
C PRO A 54 12.31 36.56 5.42
N TRP A 55 13.08 35.53 5.09
CA TRP A 55 12.65 34.46 4.20
C TRP A 55 11.49 33.74 4.90
N THR A 56 10.28 33.94 4.39
CA THR A 56 9.08 33.30 4.92
C THR A 56 9.05 31.84 4.49
N THR A 57 9.33 30.95 5.43
CA THR A 57 9.03 29.51 5.39
C THR A 57 7.52 29.31 5.47
N THR A 58 6.79 29.58 4.38
CA THR A 58 5.34 29.36 4.26
C THR A 58 4.95 28.48 3.07
N ASP A 59 5.90 27.82 2.42
CA ASP A 59 5.65 27.00 1.23
C ASP A 59 5.36 25.50 1.53
N GLY A 60 5.46 25.09 2.80
CA GLY A 60 5.23 23.70 3.22
C GLY A 60 3.75 23.32 3.35
N MET A 61 2.91 24.21 3.90
CA MET A 61 1.49 23.90 4.16
C MET A 61 0.62 23.96 2.89
N ALA A 62 0.99 24.80 1.90
CA ALA A 62 0.21 24.97 0.67
C ALA A 62 0.26 23.75 -0.27
N ARG A 63 1.25 22.85 -0.15
CA ARG A 63 1.27 21.60 -0.92
C ARG A 63 0.25 20.58 -0.41
N SER A 64 -0.04 20.59 0.91
CA SER A 64 -0.96 19.62 1.52
C SER A 64 -2.42 19.83 1.07
N GLU A 65 -2.86 21.08 1.01
CA GLU A 65 -4.23 21.38 0.55
C GLU A 65 -4.37 21.27 -0.98
N ARG A 66 -3.28 21.46 -1.73
CA ARG A 66 -3.28 21.38 -3.20
C ARG A 66 -3.41 19.95 -3.71
N TRP A 67 -2.83 18.96 -3.01
CA TRP A 67 -3.04 17.56 -3.36
C TRP A 67 -4.45 17.10 -3.00
N GLU A 68 -5.01 17.55 -1.88
CA GLU A 68 -6.39 17.19 -1.51
C GLU A 68 -7.40 17.79 -2.49
N ALA A 69 -7.13 18.99 -3.04
CA ALA A 69 -7.91 19.58 -4.12
C ALA A 69 -7.75 18.81 -5.47
N ALA A 70 -6.58 18.25 -5.76
CA ALA A 70 -6.36 17.40 -6.94
C ALA A 70 -7.06 16.03 -6.80
N ALA A 71 -6.99 15.42 -5.61
CA ALA A 71 -7.69 14.18 -5.29
C ALA A 71 -9.22 14.36 -5.32
N ARG A 72 -9.76 15.46 -4.76
CA ARG A 72 -11.19 15.78 -4.81
C ARG A 72 -11.72 16.08 -6.22
N ARG A 73 -10.86 16.46 -7.17
CA ARG A 73 -11.26 16.57 -8.59
C ARG A 73 -11.49 15.20 -9.24
N ARG A 74 -10.85 14.14 -8.73
CA ARG A 74 -11.04 12.75 -9.19
C ARG A 74 -12.26 12.07 -8.58
N SER A 75 -12.72 12.50 -7.39
CA SER A 75 -13.92 11.96 -6.73
C SER A 75 -15.24 12.57 -7.20
N ARG A 76 -15.24 13.40 -8.26
CA ARG A 76 -16.50 13.74 -8.94
C ARG A 76 -17.04 12.47 -9.58
N PRO A 77 -18.31 12.09 -9.35
CA PRO A 77 -18.91 10.97 -10.05
C PRO A 77 -18.77 11.26 -11.55
N ARG A 78 -17.91 10.49 -12.23
CA ARG A 78 -17.92 10.44 -13.70
C ARG A 78 -19.36 10.10 -14.04
N SER A 79 -20.02 11.03 -14.72
CA SER A 79 -21.35 10.84 -15.33
C SER A 79 -21.43 9.41 -15.86
N SER A 80 -22.43 8.67 -15.38
CA SER A 80 -22.75 7.31 -15.81
C SER A 80 -22.64 7.20 -17.33
N ILE A 81 -21.49 6.72 -17.80
CA ILE A 81 -21.34 6.27 -19.17
C ILE A 81 -22.14 4.98 -19.23
N SER A 82 -23.36 5.08 -19.77
CA SER A 82 -24.12 3.92 -20.20
C SER A 82 -23.29 3.25 -21.29
N PHE A 83 -22.53 2.23 -20.90
CA PHE A 83 -21.74 1.40 -21.79
C PHE A 83 -22.73 0.53 -22.57
N SER A 84 -23.05 0.94 -23.79
CA SER A 84 -23.87 0.14 -24.69
C SER A 84 -23.08 -1.11 -25.09
N GLU A 85 -23.65 -2.28 -24.80
CA GLU A 85 -23.18 -3.59 -25.23
C GLU A 85 -23.12 -3.65 -26.76
N SER A 86 -21.97 -3.30 -27.35
CA SER A 86 -21.67 -3.50 -28.78
C SER A 86 -20.16 -3.58 -29.00
N LEU A 87 -19.48 -4.51 -28.32
CA LEU A 87 -18.08 -4.85 -28.60
C LEU A 87 -17.91 -6.36 -28.57
N THR A 88 -18.45 -7.02 -29.58
CA THR A 88 -18.01 -8.37 -29.94
C THR A 88 -17.43 -8.31 -31.34
N THR A 89 -16.28 -8.97 -31.50
CA THR A 89 -15.68 -9.44 -32.76
C THR A 89 -15.09 -8.40 -33.71
N LEU A 90 -13.88 -7.89 -33.43
CA LEU A 90 -12.99 -7.36 -34.49
C LEU A 90 -11.47 -7.42 -34.17
N PHE A 91 -10.96 -8.44 -33.48
CA PHE A 91 -9.50 -8.70 -33.49
C PHE A 91 -9.22 -10.21 -33.43
N SER A 92 -9.13 -10.83 -34.60
CA SER A 92 -8.51 -12.14 -34.78
C SER A 92 -7.58 -12.04 -35.98
N SER A 93 -6.43 -11.40 -35.75
CA SER A 93 -5.28 -11.52 -36.63
C SER A 93 -4.35 -12.55 -35.97
N SER A 94 -4.40 -13.79 -36.47
CA SER A 94 -3.51 -14.87 -36.02
C SER A 94 -2.14 -14.70 -36.67
N SER A 95 -1.17 -14.24 -35.89
CA SER A 95 0.26 -14.47 -36.16
C SER A 95 0.77 -15.36 -35.04
N GLU A 96 1.19 -16.57 -35.40
CA GLU A 96 1.58 -17.67 -34.49
C GLU A 96 2.97 -17.49 -33.85
N ASP A 97 3.45 -16.25 -33.72
CA ASP A 97 4.63 -15.91 -32.92
C ASP A 97 4.14 -15.44 -31.53
N ASP A 98 3.59 -16.40 -30.78
CA ASP A 98 2.86 -16.24 -29.53
C ASP A 98 3.79 -15.91 -28.35
N SER A 99 4.27 -14.66 -28.27
CA SER A 99 4.82 -14.09 -27.04
C SER A 99 3.66 -13.69 -26.11
N GLY A 100 2.95 -14.69 -25.57
CA GLY A 100 1.67 -14.59 -24.84
C GLY A 100 1.68 -13.84 -23.50
N ASP A 101 2.61 -12.90 -23.32
CA ASP A 101 2.87 -12.14 -22.08
C ASP A 101 2.38 -10.68 -22.14
N GLU A 102 1.89 -10.20 -23.29
CA GLU A 102 1.59 -8.77 -23.51
C GLU A 102 0.49 -8.19 -22.59
N ASN A 103 -0.36 -9.04 -21.99
CA ASN A 103 -1.42 -8.62 -21.06
C ASN A 103 -1.24 -9.13 -19.62
N THR A 104 -0.02 -9.49 -19.23
CA THR A 104 0.26 -9.88 -17.85
C THR A 104 0.65 -8.64 -17.02
N ILE A 105 -0.01 -8.46 -15.88
CA ILE A 105 0.33 -7.42 -14.89
C ILE A 105 0.89 -8.10 -13.66
N THR A 106 2.12 -7.74 -13.29
CA THR A 106 2.81 -8.28 -12.12
C THR A 106 2.56 -7.37 -10.92
N ILE A 107 2.00 -7.93 -9.86
CA ILE A 107 1.66 -7.20 -8.64
C ILE A 107 2.44 -7.78 -7.47
N ALA A 108 3.23 -6.95 -6.79
CA ALA A 108 3.91 -7.31 -5.56
C ALA A 108 3.00 -7.09 -4.35
N LEU A 109 2.76 -8.14 -3.57
CA LEU A 109 2.03 -8.08 -2.30
C LEU A 109 3.05 -8.02 -1.15
N THR A 110 3.07 -6.91 -0.42
CA THR A 110 4.14 -6.60 0.54
C THR A 110 3.83 -6.92 2.00
N SER A 111 2.61 -7.39 2.28
CA SER A 111 2.22 -7.79 3.64
C SER A 111 3.00 -9.01 4.12
N GLU A 112 2.87 -9.31 5.42
CA GLU A 112 3.40 -10.53 6.04
C GLU A 112 2.96 -11.80 5.30
N GLU A 113 3.76 -12.86 5.42
CA GLU A 113 3.48 -14.16 4.80
C GLU A 113 2.10 -14.69 5.24
N GLY A 114 1.24 -15.02 4.29
CA GLY A 114 -0.16 -15.44 4.54
C GLY A 114 -1.14 -14.30 4.85
N GLY A 115 -0.69 -13.06 5.10
CA GLY A 115 -1.56 -11.90 5.34
C GLY A 115 -2.27 -11.39 4.08
N ASN A 116 -1.91 -11.90 2.90
CA ASN A 116 -2.37 -11.39 1.60
C ASN A 116 -3.53 -12.19 0.99
N ASP A 117 -3.94 -13.32 1.57
CA ASP A 117 -4.94 -14.22 0.97
C ASP A 117 -6.29 -13.53 0.71
N ALA A 118 -6.74 -12.71 1.66
CA ALA A 118 -7.99 -11.97 1.52
C ALA A 118 -7.93 -10.94 0.38
N LEU A 119 -6.80 -10.22 0.25
CA LEU A 119 -6.60 -9.26 -0.83
C LEU A 119 -6.50 -9.97 -2.18
N ARG A 120 -5.76 -11.09 -2.24
CA ARG A 120 -5.61 -11.93 -3.43
C ARG A 120 -6.96 -12.42 -3.95
N ALA A 121 -7.81 -12.95 -3.05
CA ALA A 121 -9.16 -13.36 -3.38
C ALA A 121 -10.01 -12.17 -3.85
N ALA A 122 -9.95 -11.03 -3.15
CA ALA A 122 -10.74 -9.85 -3.49
C ALA A 122 -10.35 -9.23 -4.84
N ILE A 123 -9.05 -9.18 -5.18
CA ILE A 123 -8.59 -8.69 -6.49
C ILE A 123 -9.03 -9.65 -7.60
N ALA A 124 -8.91 -10.96 -7.38
CA ALA A 124 -9.30 -11.96 -8.36
C ALA A 124 -10.81 -11.97 -8.65
N ASP A 125 -11.65 -11.75 -7.64
CA ASP A 125 -13.11 -11.65 -7.77
C ASP A 125 -13.58 -10.26 -8.24
N HIS A 126 -12.66 -9.29 -8.35
CA HIS A 126 -13.04 -7.91 -8.65
C HIS A 126 -13.62 -7.80 -10.08
N PRO A 127 -14.82 -7.22 -10.26
CA PRO A 127 -15.51 -7.21 -11.55
C PRO A 127 -14.73 -6.48 -12.65
N VAL A 128 -13.96 -5.44 -12.28
CA VAL A 128 -13.10 -4.72 -13.24
C VAL A 128 -11.99 -5.62 -13.77
N VAL A 129 -11.36 -6.44 -12.93
CA VAL A 129 -10.30 -7.37 -13.35
C VAL A 129 -10.87 -8.41 -14.31
N SER A 130 -12.02 -9.01 -13.96
CA SER A 130 -12.70 -9.98 -14.83
C SER A 130 -13.11 -9.38 -16.18
N MET A 131 -13.62 -8.15 -16.20
CA MET A 131 -14.04 -7.48 -17.44
C MET A 131 -12.87 -7.09 -18.35
N MET A 132 -11.71 -6.76 -17.79
CA MET A 132 -10.53 -6.38 -18.57
C MET A 132 -9.84 -7.58 -19.23
N GLY A 133 -10.08 -8.81 -18.77
CA GLY A 133 -9.44 -10.01 -19.33
C GLY A 133 -7.92 -10.05 -19.12
N VAL A 134 -7.42 -9.34 -18.12
CA VAL A 134 -5.99 -9.23 -17.79
C VAL A 134 -5.55 -10.47 -17.01
N LYS A 135 -4.35 -10.98 -17.32
CA LYS A 135 -3.70 -12.01 -16.49
C LYS A 135 -2.96 -11.32 -15.35
N LEU A 136 -3.28 -11.68 -14.11
CA LEU A 136 -2.59 -11.14 -12.94
C LEU A 136 -1.52 -12.13 -12.46
N ASP A 137 -0.27 -11.70 -12.41
CA ASP A 137 0.82 -12.40 -11.72
C ASP A 137 1.00 -11.79 -10.33
N LEU A 138 0.44 -12.45 -9.31
CA LEU A 138 0.49 -11.98 -7.93
C LEU A 138 1.71 -12.60 -7.23
N ARG A 139 2.75 -11.80 -6.99
CA ARG A 139 3.99 -12.21 -6.33
C ARG A 139 4.00 -11.77 -4.87
N GLU A 140 4.31 -12.70 -3.98
CA GLU A 140 4.47 -12.41 -2.56
C GLU A 140 5.90 -11.93 -2.29
N MET A 141 6.01 -10.69 -1.81
CA MET A 141 7.28 -10.03 -1.50
C MET A 141 7.20 -9.47 -0.08
N PRO A 142 7.22 -10.34 0.95
CA PRO A 142 7.01 -9.94 2.33
C PRO A 142 8.10 -8.94 2.74
N CYS A 143 7.68 -7.75 3.15
CA CYS A 143 8.60 -6.68 3.55
C CYS A 143 8.78 -6.62 5.07
N VAL A 144 7.84 -7.18 5.83
CA VAL A 144 7.80 -7.14 7.29
C VAL A 144 7.70 -8.56 7.81
N VAL A 145 8.52 -8.91 8.81
CA VAL A 145 8.36 -10.16 9.56
C VAL A 145 7.26 -9.93 10.59
N ALA A 146 6.24 -10.79 10.60
CA ALA A 146 5.24 -10.76 11.65
C ALA A 146 5.95 -10.87 13.02
N ALA A 147 5.79 -9.88 13.90
CA ALA A 147 6.39 -9.89 15.24
C ALA A 147 5.84 -11.03 16.15
N SER A 148 5.05 -11.94 15.59
CA SER A 148 4.25 -12.95 16.26
C SER A 148 4.98 -14.28 16.44
N ALA A 149 6.08 -14.32 17.21
CA ALA A 149 6.53 -15.63 17.72
C ALA A 149 7.50 -15.62 18.90
N THR A 150 8.13 -14.51 19.26
CA THR A 150 9.09 -14.48 20.38
C THR A 150 8.50 -13.85 21.63
N ARG A 151 7.22 -14.12 21.92
CA ARG A 151 6.72 -13.97 23.29
C ARG A 151 7.05 -15.25 24.05
N GLY A 152 8.34 -15.45 24.30
CA GLY A 152 8.78 -16.37 25.34
C GLY A 152 8.18 -15.88 26.66
N GLU A 153 7.39 -16.72 27.30
CA GLU A 153 6.85 -16.52 28.64
C GLU A 153 8.00 -16.50 29.65
N GLU A 154 8.82 -15.45 29.67
CA GLU A 154 9.71 -15.20 30.80
C GLU A 154 8.89 -14.53 31.89
N GLU A 155 8.26 -15.36 32.73
CA GLU A 155 7.77 -14.99 34.05
C GLU A 155 8.97 -14.59 34.93
N GLY A 156 9.39 -13.33 34.84
CA GLY A 156 10.42 -12.73 35.69
C GLY A 156 9.82 -11.72 36.65
N ASP A 157 9.55 -12.11 37.89
CA ASP A 157 9.29 -11.22 39.03
C ASP A 157 10.57 -10.44 39.34
N GLY A 158 10.68 -9.22 38.83
CA GLY A 158 11.80 -8.32 39.07
C GLY A 158 11.36 -6.86 39.04
N ASP A 159 11.08 -6.30 40.22
CA ASP A 159 10.90 -4.87 40.43
C ASP A 159 12.24 -4.13 40.19
N GLU A 160 12.58 -3.85 38.94
CA GLU A 160 13.65 -2.90 38.59
C GLU A 160 13.05 -1.66 37.92
N GLU A 161 13.10 -0.54 38.67
CA GLU A 161 12.83 0.82 38.20
C GLU A 161 13.84 1.19 37.11
N ASN A 162 13.54 0.82 35.86
CA ASN A 162 14.37 1.19 34.71
C ASN A 162 13.85 2.52 34.12
N ASP A 163 14.49 3.63 34.47
CA ASP A 163 14.34 4.95 33.84
C ASP A 163 14.96 5.02 32.42
N GLY A 164 15.04 3.87 31.75
CA GLY A 164 15.68 3.69 30.45
C GLY A 164 14.88 4.34 29.34
N ASP A 165 15.43 5.45 28.83
CA ASP A 165 15.35 5.90 27.44
C ASP A 165 14.83 4.78 26.53
N GLY A 166 13.56 4.92 26.13
CA GLY A 166 12.81 3.93 25.36
C GLY A 166 13.49 3.67 24.02
N SER A 167 14.42 2.73 24.03
CA SER A 167 15.11 2.22 22.86
C SER A 167 14.07 1.80 21.84
N GLY A 168 14.07 2.51 20.70
CA GLY A 168 13.15 2.27 19.59
C GLY A 168 13.14 0.80 19.25
N ALA A 169 11.93 0.22 19.19
CA ALA A 169 11.75 -1.06 18.54
C ALA A 169 12.32 -0.91 17.12
N GLU A 170 13.48 -1.50 16.87
CA GLU A 170 14.07 -1.51 15.55
C GLU A 170 13.14 -2.35 14.68
N ASP A 171 12.39 -1.68 13.80
CA ASP A 171 11.53 -2.35 12.82
C ASP A 171 12.39 -3.35 12.03
N THR A 172 12.19 -4.63 12.30
CA THR A 172 12.92 -5.71 11.62
C THR A 172 12.31 -5.88 10.23
N TYR A 173 13.01 -5.36 9.22
CA TYR A 173 12.63 -5.50 7.81
C TYR A 173 13.21 -6.78 7.21
N VAL A 174 12.50 -7.34 6.22
CA VAL A 174 12.98 -8.48 5.45
C VAL A 174 13.87 -7.98 4.32
N VAL A 175 15.10 -8.49 4.25
CA VAL A 175 15.98 -8.26 3.09
C VAL A 175 15.58 -9.22 1.97
N PHE A 176 15.31 -8.68 0.78
CA PHE A 176 14.94 -9.48 -0.38
C PHE A 176 16.07 -10.39 -0.83
N SER A 177 15.72 -11.62 -1.17
CA SER A 177 16.61 -12.55 -1.88
C SER A 177 16.98 -12.00 -3.26
N ASP A 178 18.06 -12.50 -3.86
CA ASP A 178 18.51 -12.05 -5.19
C ASP A 178 17.46 -12.34 -6.28
N GLU A 179 16.70 -13.44 -6.13
CA GLU A 179 15.56 -13.75 -7.00
C GLU A 179 14.46 -12.69 -6.89
N GLN A 180 14.08 -12.32 -5.67
CA GLN A 180 13.10 -11.26 -5.42
C GLN A 180 13.59 -9.89 -5.93
N LYS A 181 14.88 -9.58 -5.78
CA LYS A 181 15.47 -8.35 -6.32
C LYS A 181 15.39 -8.30 -7.84
N SER A 182 15.70 -9.39 -8.52
CA SER A 182 15.54 -9.47 -9.98
C SER A 182 14.09 -9.31 -10.41
N ALA A 183 13.15 -9.83 -9.61
CA ALA A 183 11.72 -9.69 -9.86
C ALA A 183 11.21 -8.24 -9.71
N ILE A 184 11.91 -7.33 -9.00
CA ILE A 184 11.48 -5.94 -8.83
C ILE A 184 11.31 -5.24 -10.18
N GLU A 185 12.18 -5.54 -11.16
CA GLU A 185 12.12 -4.89 -12.48
C GLU A 185 10.90 -5.30 -13.29
N ASP A 186 10.32 -6.45 -12.99
CA ASP A 186 9.11 -6.96 -13.63
C ASP A 186 7.83 -6.53 -12.91
N VAL A 187 7.93 -5.94 -11.72
CA VAL A 187 6.77 -5.52 -10.91
C VAL A 187 6.20 -4.23 -11.49
N ASP A 188 4.94 -4.25 -11.89
CA ASP A 188 4.25 -3.05 -12.37
C ASP A 188 3.63 -2.24 -11.23
N MET A 189 3.28 -2.93 -10.15
CA MET A 189 2.48 -2.38 -9.06
C MET A 189 2.82 -3.05 -7.73
N ALA A 190 2.93 -2.27 -6.67
CA ALA A 190 3.14 -2.75 -5.30
C ALA A 190 1.96 -2.39 -4.39
N CYS A 191 1.43 -3.37 -3.69
CA CYS A 191 0.36 -3.23 -2.69
C CYS A 191 0.97 -3.08 -1.31
N PHE A 192 0.76 -1.94 -0.65
CA PHE A 192 1.27 -1.64 0.69
C PHE A 192 0.16 -1.66 1.74
N ALA A 193 0.32 -2.52 2.74
CA ALA A 193 -0.58 -2.60 3.89
C ALA A 193 -0.21 -1.62 5.01
N THR A 194 1.09 -1.34 5.20
CA THR A 194 1.62 -0.55 6.32
C THR A 194 2.79 0.33 5.90
N ALA A 195 3.09 1.36 6.70
CA ALA A 195 4.22 2.26 6.46
C ALA A 195 5.59 1.57 6.62
N SER A 196 5.70 0.57 7.49
CA SER A 196 6.92 -0.23 7.64
C SER A 196 7.17 -1.09 6.39
N ALA A 197 6.12 -1.65 5.77
CA ALA A 197 6.26 -2.37 4.49
C ALA A 197 6.74 -1.46 3.35
N LEU A 198 6.24 -0.23 3.28
CA LEU A 198 6.70 0.78 2.33
C LEU A 198 8.19 1.13 2.54
N SER A 199 8.59 1.37 3.79
CA SER A 199 9.97 1.70 4.13
C SER A 199 10.92 0.55 3.79
N ALA A 200 10.54 -0.68 4.14
CA ALA A 200 11.29 -1.89 3.82
C ALA A 200 11.39 -2.14 2.30
N TRP A 201 10.33 -1.87 1.53
CA TRP A 201 10.38 -1.91 0.07
C TRP A 201 11.44 -0.95 -0.48
N LEU A 202 11.45 0.31 -0.01
CA LEU A 202 12.41 1.31 -0.46
C LEU A 202 13.85 0.94 -0.11
N VAL A 203 14.10 0.38 1.07
CA VAL A 203 15.45 -0.11 1.45
C VAL A 203 15.90 -1.22 0.50
N ASN A 204 15.03 -2.14 0.14
CA ASN A 204 15.36 -3.22 -0.80
C ASN A 204 15.57 -2.72 -2.24
N VAL A 205 14.78 -1.75 -2.69
CA VAL A 205 14.98 -1.09 -3.99
C VAL A 205 16.29 -0.32 -4.02
N ASP A 206 16.62 0.42 -2.95
CA ASP A 206 17.88 1.14 -2.80
C ASP A 206 19.07 0.18 -2.83
N ALA A 207 18.97 -0.95 -2.13
CA ALA A 207 19.99 -1.99 -2.14
C ALA A 207 20.18 -2.60 -3.54
N PHE A 208 19.08 -2.84 -4.25
CA PHE A 208 19.11 -3.42 -5.59
C PHE A 208 19.69 -2.46 -6.64
N LYS A 209 19.30 -1.18 -6.60
CA LYS A 209 19.76 -0.16 -7.56
C LYS A 209 21.07 0.53 -7.16
N GLY A 210 21.60 0.24 -5.96
CA GLY A 210 22.86 0.80 -5.46
C GLY A 210 22.73 2.23 -4.92
N TYR A 211 21.54 2.61 -4.44
CA TYR A 211 21.25 3.93 -3.87
C TYR A 211 21.47 4.02 -2.36
N GLU A 212 21.93 2.95 -1.69
CA GLU A 212 22.09 2.91 -0.23
C GLU A 212 22.91 4.07 0.35
N ASN A 213 23.94 4.50 -0.37
CA ASN A 213 24.87 5.55 0.05
C ASN A 213 24.45 6.96 -0.37
N MET A 214 23.32 7.12 -1.06
CA MET A 214 22.80 8.43 -1.45
C MET A 214 22.03 9.07 -0.30
N GLU A 215 22.08 10.40 -0.21
CA GLU A 215 21.26 11.13 0.75
C GLU A 215 19.77 11.09 0.34
N ASP A 216 18.86 11.17 1.32
CA ASP A 216 17.42 11.07 1.07
C ASP A 216 16.88 12.14 0.10
N GLU A 217 17.49 13.33 0.10
CA GLU A 217 17.14 14.41 -0.82
C GLU A 217 17.58 14.12 -2.27
N GLU A 218 18.66 13.35 -2.45
CA GLU A 218 19.09 12.87 -3.78
C GLU A 218 18.20 11.73 -4.27
N LYS A 219 17.89 10.79 -3.37
CA LYS A 219 16.93 9.71 -3.62
C LYS A 219 15.56 10.23 -4.04
N ARG A 220 15.10 11.32 -3.42
CA ARG A 220 13.87 12.02 -3.79
C ARG A 220 13.90 12.62 -5.19
N LYS A 221 15.06 13.03 -5.69
CA LYS A 221 15.21 13.60 -7.05
C LYS A 221 15.17 12.55 -8.14
N LEU A 222 15.36 11.26 -7.82
CA LEU A 222 15.21 10.16 -8.77
C LEU A 222 13.77 10.03 -9.29
N GLY A 223 12.78 10.52 -8.53
CA GLY A 223 11.38 10.41 -8.91
C GLY A 223 10.95 8.94 -9.05
N PRO A 224 10.15 8.58 -10.08
CA PRO A 224 9.66 7.22 -10.29
C PRO A 224 10.77 6.16 -10.42
N GLU A 225 11.94 6.51 -10.98
CA GLU A 225 13.05 5.55 -11.08
C GLU A 225 13.53 5.09 -9.70
N GLY A 226 13.44 5.97 -8.70
CA GLY A 226 13.83 5.69 -7.33
C GLY A 226 12.93 4.70 -6.60
N ASN A 227 11.75 4.36 -7.13
CA ASN A 227 10.85 3.39 -6.50
C ASN A 227 10.78 2.03 -7.21
N GLY A 228 11.59 1.83 -8.26
CA GLY A 228 11.48 0.67 -9.15
C GLY A 228 10.46 0.87 -10.27
N ASN A 229 9.98 2.10 -10.45
CA ASN A 229 9.00 2.48 -11.45
C ASN A 229 7.65 1.75 -11.31
N VAL A 230 7.18 1.63 -10.07
CA VAL A 230 5.97 0.87 -9.70
C VAL A 230 4.82 1.80 -9.32
N VAL A 231 3.58 1.41 -9.67
CA VAL A 231 2.37 2.04 -9.10
C VAL A 231 2.20 1.58 -7.65
N ALA A 232 1.92 2.51 -6.73
CA ALA A 232 1.60 2.18 -5.34
C ALA A 232 0.08 2.05 -5.14
N ALA A 233 -0.36 0.94 -4.56
CA ALA A 233 -1.71 0.78 -4.03
C ALA A 233 -1.70 0.64 -2.50
N CYS A 234 -2.09 1.70 -1.83
CA CYS A 234 -2.07 1.83 -0.38
C CYS A 234 -3.40 1.37 0.22
N ALA A 235 -3.33 0.72 1.38
CA ALA A 235 -4.50 0.31 2.14
C ALA A 235 -5.32 1.51 2.66
N ASP A 236 -4.69 2.65 2.94
CA ASP A 236 -5.34 3.83 3.48
C ASP A 236 -4.73 5.16 2.94
N LYS A 237 -5.38 6.27 3.30
CA LYS A 237 -5.00 7.63 2.89
C LYS A 237 -3.71 8.11 3.55
N ASP A 238 -3.44 7.69 4.79
CA ASP A 238 -2.27 8.14 5.53
C ASP A 238 -1.00 7.51 4.95
N LEU A 239 -1.06 6.23 4.58
CA LEU A 239 -0.01 5.52 3.86
C LEU A 239 0.24 6.11 2.47
N ALA A 240 -0.82 6.51 1.76
CA ALA A 240 -0.68 7.23 0.49
C ALA A 240 0.02 8.58 0.66
N LYS A 241 -0.25 9.29 1.76
CA LYS A 241 0.45 10.53 2.12
C LYS A 241 1.93 10.24 2.42
N THR A 242 2.23 9.17 3.15
CA THR A 242 3.61 8.74 3.39
C THR A 242 4.32 8.42 2.07
N CYS A 243 3.70 7.69 1.15
CA CYS A 243 4.26 7.44 -0.19
C CYS A 243 4.61 8.73 -0.92
N LEU A 244 3.73 9.74 -0.87
CA LEU A 244 3.96 11.03 -1.51
C LEU A 244 5.09 11.83 -0.82
N GLU A 245 5.22 11.72 0.50
CA GLU A 245 6.24 12.41 1.29
C GLU A 245 7.66 11.90 1.00
N THR A 246 7.81 10.62 0.63
CA THR A 246 9.10 10.09 0.13
C THR A 246 9.57 10.82 -1.13
N GLY A 247 8.62 11.41 -1.89
CA GLY A 247 8.85 12.07 -3.16
C GLY A 247 9.37 11.17 -4.27
N ARG A 248 9.36 9.84 -4.07
CA ARG A 248 9.69 8.85 -5.09
C ARG A 248 8.47 8.43 -5.92
N TRP A 249 7.26 8.74 -5.47
CA TRP A 249 6.04 8.55 -6.25
C TRP A 249 5.44 9.90 -6.65
N GLU A 250 4.92 9.94 -7.87
CA GLU A 250 4.01 11.01 -8.28
C GLU A 250 2.62 10.76 -7.73
N ALA A 251 1.87 11.82 -7.43
CA ALA A 251 0.50 11.71 -6.94
C ALA A 251 -0.45 10.98 -7.91
N ASN A 252 -0.09 10.87 -9.19
CA ASN A 252 -0.86 10.12 -10.18
C ASN A 252 -0.61 8.60 -10.12
N ASN A 253 0.47 8.16 -9.47
CA ASN A 253 0.90 6.76 -9.35
C ASN A 253 0.61 6.18 -7.96
N ILE A 254 -0.26 6.84 -7.19
CA ILE A 254 -0.64 6.42 -5.84
C ILE A 254 -2.16 6.26 -5.79
N TYR A 255 -2.60 5.04 -5.51
CA TYR A 255 -4.00 4.66 -5.39
C TYR A 255 -4.29 4.30 -3.95
N TYR A 256 -5.41 4.79 -3.43
CA TYR A 256 -5.85 4.54 -2.07
C TYR A 256 -7.37 4.71 -2.01
N PRO A 257 -8.03 4.13 -1.00
CA PRO A 257 -9.47 4.17 -0.94
C PRO A 257 -9.99 5.58 -0.61
N ALA A 258 -10.97 6.05 -1.37
CA ALA A 258 -11.56 7.37 -1.16
C ALA A 258 -12.46 7.45 0.09
N LYS A 259 -12.87 6.30 0.63
CA LYS A 259 -13.75 6.19 1.82
C LYS A 259 -13.15 5.20 2.80
N ASP A 260 -13.21 5.53 4.07
CA ASP A 260 -12.78 4.68 5.19
C ASP A 260 -13.78 3.55 5.49
N SER A 261 -14.36 2.90 4.46
CA SER A 261 -15.33 1.81 4.69
C SER A 261 -14.62 0.47 4.92
N GLU A 262 -14.98 -0.19 6.01
CA GLU A 262 -14.21 -1.22 6.72
C GLU A 262 -14.01 -2.59 6.02
N SER A 263 -14.40 -2.81 4.76
CA SER A 263 -14.34 -4.19 4.22
C SER A 263 -13.92 -4.43 2.76
N LEU A 264 -13.92 -3.43 1.86
CA LEU A 264 -13.69 -3.72 0.42
C LEU A 264 -12.85 -2.67 -0.34
N THR A 265 -12.24 -1.70 0.33
CA THR A 265 -11.74 -0.50 -0.35
C THR A 265 -10.30 -0.60 -0.85
N TRP A 266 -9.49 -1.49 -0.28
CA TRP A 266 -8.13 -1.71 -0.76
C TRP A 266 -8.12 -2.45 -2.10
N ALA A 267 -8.99 -3.45 -2.27
CA ALA A 267 -9.16 -4.16 -3.54
C ALA A 267 -9.64 -3.22 -4.66
N ASP A 268 -10.56 -2.29 -4.36
CA ASP A 268 -10.98 -1.25 -5.32
C ASP A 268 -9.79 -0.38 -5.75
N SER A 269 -8.92 0.00 -4.80
CA SER A 269 -7.72 0.80 -5.06
C SER A 269 -6.72 0.04 -5.92
N ALA A 270 -6.53 -1.24 -5.63
CA ALA A 270 -5.72 -2.14 -6.44
C ALA A 270 -6.30 -2.28 -7.86
N ALA A 271 -7.60 -2.49 -8.00
CA ALA A 271 -8.25 -2.60 -9.30
C ALA A 271 -8.14 -1.32 -10.15
N MET A 272 -8.24 -0.14 -9.54
CA MET A 272 -8.00 1.12 -10.23
C MET A 272 -6.55 1.26 -10.69
N ALA A 273 -5.58 0.88 -9.85
CA ALA A 273 -4.18 0.86 -10.21
C ALA A 273 -3.89 -0.11 -11.37
N ILE A 274 -4.47 -1.32 -11.33
CA ILE A 274 -4.37 -2.31 -12.41
C ILE A 274 -4.88 -1.73 -13.74
N GLY A 275 -6.03 -1.05 -13.72
CA GLY A 275 -6.58 -0.41 -14.92
C GLY A 275 -5.62 0.64 -15.51
N ASP A 276 -4.99 1.45 -14.67
CA ASP A 276 -4.05 2.48 -15.11
C ASP A 276 -2.73 1.90 -15.63
N VAL A 277 -2.19 0.86 -14.96
CA VAL A 277 -1.03 0.10 -15.46
C VAL A 277 -1.33 -0.50 -16.83
N MET A 278 -2.52 -1.09 -16.99
CA MET A 278 -2.94 -1.67 -18.26
C MET A 278 -3.02 -0.62 -19.36
N GLU A 279 -3.61 0.56 -19.08
CA GLU A 279 -3.64 1.66 -20.03
C GLU A 279 -2.22 2.10 -20.43
N ARG A 280 -1.28 2.24 -19.49
CA ARG A 280 0.11 2.61 -19.80
C ARG A 280 0.79 1.61 -20.72
N LYS A 281 0.67 0.31 -20.41
CA LYS A 281 1.21 -0.77 -21.25
C LYS A 281 0.58 -0.75 -22.65
N PHE A 282 -0.75 -0.61 -22.73
CA PHE A 282 -1.48 -0.58 -23.99
C PHE A 282 -1.04 0.57 -24.92
N TRP A 283 -0.80 1.76 -24.37
CA TRP A 283 -0.37 2.92 -25.15
C TRP A 283 1.12 2.92 -25.51
N GLY A 284 1.89 1.89 -25.11
CA GLY A 284 3.34 1.82 -25.34
C GLY A 284 4.10 2.97 -24.66
N GLY A 285 3.47 3.60 -23.66
CA GLY A 285 4.09 4.60 -22.82
C GLY A 285 5.02 3.90 -21.86
N GLY A 286 6.23 3.57 -22.32
CA GLY A 286 7.34 3.28 -21.42
C GLY A 286 7.44 4.41 -20.40
N TRP A 287 7.68 4.02 -19.15
CA TRP A 287 7.71 4.93 -18.02
C TRP A 287 8.89 5.90 -18.02
#